data_AF-A0A7C4VK66-F1
#
_entry.id   AF-A0A7C4VK66-F1
#
_cell.length_a   1.000
_cell.length_b   1.000
_cell.length_c   1.000
_cell.angle_alpha   90.00
_cell.angle_beta   90.00
_cell.angle_gamma   90.00
#
_symmetry.space_group_name_H-M   'P 1'
#
loop_
_entity.id
_entity.type
_entity.pdbx_description
1 polymer ?
#
loop_
_entity_poly.entity_id
_entity_poly.type
_entity_poly.pdbx_seq_one_letter_code
_entity_poly.pdbx_strand_id
1 'polypeptide(L)' 'MKRILRMRCRACGHWNKVPVIKIVVEQDSPEPKVKVFIPMYEPLQVSKCEKCGRVIAQLGELIRVVKNSR' A
#
# COMPACT_ATOMS: atom_id res chain seq x y z
N MET A 1 -4.15 -7.47 -10.39
CA MET A 1 -5.06 -6.40 -10.87
C MET A 1 -4.44 -5.04 -10.57
N LYS A 2 -4.14 -4.24 -11.61
CA LYS A 2 -3.59 -2.88 -11.46
C LYS A 2 -4.64 -1.96 -10.83
N ARG A 3 -4.24 -1.13 -9.87
CA ARG A 3 -5.10 -0.18 -9.15
C ARG A 3 -4.34 1.12 -8.90
N ILE A 4 -5.07 2.20 -8.65
CA ILE A 4 -4.49 3.47 -8.21
C ILE A 4 -4.82 3.62 -6.72
N LEU A 5 -3.80 3.67 -5.87
CA LEU A 5 -3.93 3.93 -4.44
C LEU A 5 -3.70 5.43 -4.18
N ARG A 6 -4.60 6.07 -3.43
CA ARG A 6 -4.38 7.44 -2.97
C ARG A 6 -3.56 7.40 -1.68
N MET A 7 -2.38 8.01 -1.71
CA MET A 7 -1.48 8.06 -0.57
C MET A 7 -1.19 9.50 -0.17
N ARG A 8 -1.25 9.76 1.14
CA ARG A 8 -0.88 11.07 1.68
C ARG A 8 0.63 11.15 1.86
N CYS A 9 1.25 12.17 1.28
CA CYS A 9 2.67 12.44 1.48
C CYS A 9 2.92 12.82 2.94
N ARG A 10 3.82 12.10 3.62
CA ARG A 10 4.18 12.38 5.03
C ARG A 10 4.86 13.74 5.22
N ALA A 11 5.53 14.25 4.18
CA ALA A 11 6.29 15.50 4.27
C ALA A 11 5.44 16.77 4.08
N CYS A 12 4.52 16.78 3.12
CA CYS A 12 3.76 17.98 2.77
C CYS A 12 2.24 17.81 2.90
N GLY A 13 1.77 16.61 3.27
CA GLY A 13 0.35 16.30 3.45
C GLY A 13 -0.47 16.18 2.16
N HIS A 14 0.14 16.37 0.98
CA HIS A 14 -0.55 16.27 -0.30
C HIS A 14 -0.97 14.83 -0.64
N TRP A 15 -2.13 14.68 -1.29
CA TRP A 15 -2.64 13.38 -1.73
C TRP A 15 -2.15 13.06 -3.13
N ASN A 16 -1.43 11.95 -3.27
CA ASN A 16 -0.83 11.51 -4.53
C ASN A 16 -1.50 10.24 -5.01
N LYS A 17 -1.51 10.03 -6.33
CA LYS A 17 -1.98 8.81 -6.97
C LYS A 17 -0.78 7.89 -7.20
N VAL A 18 -0.81 6.69 -6.62
CA VAL A 18 0.27 5.71 -6.74
C VAL A 18 -0.25 4.48 -7.48
N PRO A 19 0.32 4.11 -8.63
CA PRO A 19 -0.05 2.89 -9.32
C PRO A 19 0.48 1.67 -8.56
N VAL A 20 -0.42 0.77 -8.16
CA VAL A 20 -0.11 -0.41 -7.36
C VAL A 20 -0.74 -1.67 -7.97
N ILE A 21 -0.23 -2.82 -7.59
CA ILE A 21 -0.89 -4.11 -7.75
C ILE A 21 -1.34 -4.62 -6.38
N LYS A 22 -2.57 -5.13 -6.30
CA LYS A 22 -3.06 -5.81 -5.10
C LYS A 22 -2.54 -7.24 -5.09
N ILE A 23 -1.84 -7.61 -4.02
CA ILE A 23 -1.43 -8.97 -3.71
C ILE A 23 -2.22 -9.48 -2.51
N VAL A 24 -2.41 -10.79 -2.42
CA VAL A 24 -3.06 -11.43 -1.28
C VAL A 24 -2.01 -12.33 -0.64
N VAL A 25 -1.64 -12.01 0.60
CA VAL A 25 -0.63 -12.76 1.35
C VAL A 25 -1.36 -13.65 2.36
N GLU A 26 -1.06 -14.94 2.31
CA GLU A 26 -1.53 -15.91 3.31
C GLU A 26 -0.69 -15.70 4.59
N GLN A 27 -1.36 -15.62 5.74
CA GLN A 27 -0.74 -15.58 7.06
C GLN A 27 -1.16 -16.80 7.87
N ASP A 28 -0.24 -17.25 8.71
CA ASP A 28 -0.50 -18.31 9.67
C ASP A 28 -1.60 -17.87 10.65
N SER A 29 -2.57 -18.77 10.82
CA SER A 29 -3.64 -18.61 11.81
C SER A 29 -3.30 -19.43 13.05
N PRO A 30 -3.58 -18.92 14.27
CA PRO A 30 -3.52 -19.74 15.48
C PRO A 30 -4.55 -20.89 15.46
N GLU A 31 -5.59 -20.80 14.64
CA GLU A 31 -6.59 -21.85 14.47
C GLU A 31 -6.30 -22.72 13.22
N PRO A 32 -6.14 -24.05 13.37
CA PRO A 32 -5.63 -24.94 12.31
C PRO A 32 -6.59 -25.12 11.11
N LYS A 33 -7.85 -24.68 11.22
CA LYS A 33 -8.85 -24.75 10.14
C LYS A 33 -9.15 -23.40 9.49
N VAL A 34 -8.49 -22.33 9.92
CA VAL A 34 -8.72 -20.97 9.42
C VAL A 34 -7.52 -20.53 8.59
N LYS A 35 -7.77 -20.09 7.36
CA LYS A 35 -6.77 -19.43 6.53
C LYS A 35 -7.00 -17.92 6.55
N VAL A 36 -5.96 -17.16 6.91
CA VAL A 36 -6.04 -15.70 6.94
C VAL A 36 -5.39 -15.14 5.68
N PHE A 37 -6.18 -14.46 4.88
CA PHE A 37 -5.71 -13.81 3.65
C PHE A 37 -5.72 -12.29 3.84
N ILE A 38 -4.55 -11.67 3.86
CA ILE A 38 -4.42 -10.22 4.02
C ILE A 38 -4.12 -9.57 2.67
N PRO A 39 -4.94 -8.59 2.25
CA PRO A 39 -4.63 -7.83 1.06
C PRO A 39 -3.48 -6.85 1.35
N MET A 40 -2.43 -6.92 0.54
CA MET A 40 -1.35 -5.94 0.50
C MET A 40 -1.25 -5.31 -0.89
N TYR A 41 -0.54 -4.18 -0.98
CA TYR A 41 -0.40 -3.43 -2.23
C TYR A 41 1.07 -3.18 -2.51
N GLU A 42 1.51 -3.52 -3.71
CA GLU A 42 2.88 -3.31 -4.15
C GLU A 42 2.89 -2.21 -5.24
N PRO A 43 3.68 -1.14 -5.08
CA PRO A 43 3.88 -0.12 -6.11
C PRO A 43 4.48 -0.74 -7.37
N LEU A 44 3.97 -0.36 -8.53
CA LEU A 44 4.50 -0.80 -9.84
C LEU A 44 5.72 -0.01 -10.29
N GLN A 45 5.95 1.15 -9.68
CA GLN A 45 7.06 2.06 -9.98
C GLN A 45 7.35 2.92 -8.75
N VAL A 46 8.58 3.44 -8.67
CA VAL A 46 8.94 4.46 -7.69
C VAL A 46 8.05 5.69 -7.92
N SER A 47 7.24 6.04 -6.93
CA SER A 47 6.29 7.13 -7.01
C SER A 47 6.73 8.28 -6.12
N LYS A 48 6.83 9.48 -6.70
CA LYS A 48 7.23 10.72 -6.02
C LYS A 48 6.01 11.59 -5.77
N CYS A 49 6.13 12.48 -4.79
CA CYS A 49 5.11 13.48 -4.52
C CYS A 49 5.07 14.51 -5.65
N GLU A 50 3.88 14.73 -6.22
CA GLU A 50 3.66 15.76 -7.25
C GLU A 50 3.97 17.17 -6.72
N LYS A 51 3.76 17.42 -5.41
CA LYS A 51 3.99 18.73 -4.78
C LYS A 51 5.43 18.96 -4.35
N CYS A 52 6.07 17.99 -3.67
CA CYS A 52 7.37 18.21 -3.03
C CYS A 52 8.51 17.32 -3.56
N GLY A 53 8.26 16.49 -4.58
CA GLY A 53 9.26 15.66 -5.24
C GLY A 53 9.83 14.50 -4.42
N ARG A 54 9.51 14.41 -3.12
CA ARG A 54 9.97 13.32 -2.25
C ARG A 54 9.35 11.99 -2.64
N VAL A 55 10.10 10.89 -2.50
CA VAL A 55 9.59 9.54 -2.72
C VAL A 55 8.51 9.21 -1.70
N ILE A 56 7.36 8.73 -2.18
CA ILE A 56 6.21 8.33 -1.36
C ILE A 56 6.10 6.81 -1.27
N ALA A 57 6.46 6.12 -2.34
CA ALA A 57 6.39 4.67 -2.44
C ALA A 57 7.56 4.15 -3.28
N GLN A 58 8.26 3.15 -2.76
CA GLN A 58 9.33 2.46 -3.47
C GLN A 58 8.81 1.22 -4.18
N LEU A 59 9.49 0.83 -5.27
CA LEU A 59 9.19 -0.41 -5.98
C LEU A 59 9.52 -1.61 -5.06
N GLY A 60 8.62 -2.59 -4.97
CA GLY A 60 8.78 -3.77 -4.11
C GLY A 60 8.43 -3.55 -2.63
N GLU A 61 8.08 -2.33 -2.22
CA GLU A 61 7.60 -2.07 -0.86
C GLU A 61 6.16 -2.57 -0.70
N LEU A 62 5.89 -3.41 0.31
CA LEU A 62 4.53 -3.88 0.58
C LEU A 62 3.77 -2.91 1.48
N ILE A 63 2.74 -2.29 0.91
CA ILE A 63 1.89 -1.32 1.61
C ILE A 63 0.67 -2.03 2.16
N ARG A 64 0.50 -1.96 3.48
CA ARG A 64 -0.74 -2.37 4.16
C ARG A 64 -1.61 -1.14 4.40
N VAL A 65 -2.85 -1.19 3.93
CA VAL A 65 -3.84 -0.16 4.26
C VAL A 65 -4.47 -0.52 5.61
N VAL A 66 -4.19 0.29 6.63
CA VAL A 66 -4.85 0.21 7.92
C VAL A 66 -6.03 1.19 7.95
N LYS A 67 -7.22 0.72 8.32
CA LYS A 67 -8.31 1.64 8.66
C LYS A 67 -7.95 2.30 9.98
N ASN A 68 -7.88 3.63 9.98
CA ASN A 68 -7.83 4.37 11.23
C ASN A 68 -9.25 4.30 11.82
N SER A 69 -9.46 3.45 12.82
CA SER A 69 -10.67 3.45 13.65
C SER A 69 -10.62 4.70 14.53
N ARG A 70 -11.34 5.74 14.11
CA ARG A 70 -11.74 6.84 14.99
C ARG A 70 -13.00 6.44 15.74
#